data_AF-A0A6G1G9B5-F1
#
_entry.id   AF-A0A6G1G9B5-F1
#
_cell.length_a   1.000
_cell.length_b   1.000
_cell.length_c   1.000
_cell.angle_alpha   90.00
_cell.angle_beta   90.00
_cell.angle_gamma   90.00
#
_symmetry.space_group_name_H-M   'P 1'
#
loop_
_entity.id
_entity.type
_entity.pdbx_description
1 polymer ?
#
loop_
_entity_poly.entity_id
_entity_poly.type
_entity_poly.pdbx_seq_one_letter_code
_entity_poly.pdbx_strand_id
1 'polypeptide(L)' 'MTSNRNPGNFANRPQEEVQDIASAGGQASHSGGFASMDPDKQRDIASKGGQASSGSFEKGSERAKEAGAKGGSK' A
#
# COMPACT_ATOMS: atom_id res chain seq x y z
N MET A 1 14.02 11.63 -22.93
CA MET A 1 13.99 12.10 -21.53
C MET A 1 12.67 11.66 -20.93
N THR A 2 12.66 10.54 -20.20
CA THR A 2 11.46 10.06 -19.51
C THR A 2 11.20 10.98 -18.33
N SER A 3 10.33 11.97 -18.53
CA SER A 3 9.80 12.78 -17.42
C SER A 3 9.23 11.82 -16.38
N ASN A 4 9.86 11.73 -15.21
CA ASN A 4 9.51 10.78 -14.18
C ASN A 4 8.17 11.21 -13.58
N ARG A 5 7.08 10.60 -14.09
CA ARG A 5 5.69 10.99 -13.80
C ARG A 5 5.27 10.75 -12.35
N ASN A 6 6.12 10.16 -11.52
CA ASN A 6 5.81 9.83 -10.13
C ASN A 6 7.08 9.82 -9.25
N PRO A 7 7.60 10.98 -8.83
CA PRO A 7 8.85 11.06 -8.08
C PRO A 7 8.80 10.33 -6.73
N GLY A 8 7.61 10.17 -6.11
CA GLY A 8 7.47 9.53 -4.80
C GLY A 8 7.42 8.01 -4.79
N ASN A 9 7.44 7.33 -5.95
CA ASN A 9 7.42 5.87 -6.03
C ASN A 9 8.68 5.23 -5.42
N PHE A 10 8.55 4.04 -4.82
CA PHE A 10 9.66 3.27 -4.26
C PHE A 10 10.78 2.97 -5.27
N ALA A 11 10.45 2.81 -6.55
CA ALA A 11 11.43 2.63 -7.62
C ALA A 11 12.35 3.84 -7.83
N ASN A 12 11.99 5.00 -7.28
CA ASN A 12 12.75 6.25 -7.37
C ASN A 12 13.46 6.60 -6.05
N ARG A 13 13.43 5.71 -5.05
CA ARG A 13 14.05 5.91 -3.73
C ARG A 13 15.34 5.11 -3.57
N PRO A 14 16.30 5.56 -2.73
CA PRO A 14 17.46 4.78 -2.35
C PRO A 14 17.08 3.43 -1.73
N GLN A 15 17.87 2.39 -2.00
CA GLN A 15 17.59 1.04 -1.52
C GLN A 15 17.58 0.94 0.01
N GLU A 16 18.47 1.68 0.68
CA GLU A 16 18.52 1.79 2.15
C GLU A 16 17.19 2.33 2.70
N GLU A 17 16.68 3.43 2.16
CA GLU A 17 15.42 4.03 2.59
C GLU A 17 14.23 3.07 2.40
N VAL A 18 14.21 2.33 1.29
CA VAL A 18 13.18 1.30 1.04
C VAL A 18 13.29 0.15 2.05
N GLN A 19 14.51 -0.25 2.42
CA GLN A 19 14.74 -1.29 3.43
C GLN A 19 14.30 -0.85 4.82
N ASP A 20 14.57 0.40 5.21
CA ASP A 20 14.13 0.95 6.49
C ASP A 20 12.61 1.02 6.58
N ILE A 21 11.94 1.47 5.52
CA ILE A 21 10.47 1.51 5.45
C ILE A 21 9.89 0.09 5.57
N ALA A 22 10.45 -0.88 4.85
CA ALA A 22 10.01 -2.28 4.92
C ALA A 22 10.23 -2.87 6.33
N SER A 23 11.38 -2.58 6.93
CA SER A 23 11.74 -3.04 8.28
C SER A 23 10.81 -2.45 9.34
N ALA A 24 10.51 -1.15 9.28
CA ALA A 24 9.57 -0.49 10.18
C ALA A 24 8.15 -1.10 10.07
N GLY A 25 7.70 -1.41 8.84
CA GLY A 25 6.42 -2.11 8.62
C GLY A 25 6.39 -3.52 9.21
N GLY A 26 7.49 -4.27 9.11
CA GLY A 26 7.65 -5.58 9.73
C GLY A 26 7.65 -5.51 11.26
N GLN A 27 8.36 -4.56 11.84
CA GLN A 27 8.46 -4.38 13.29
C GLN A 27 7.12 -4.05 13.95
N ALA A 28 6.27 -3.25 13.29
CA ALA A 28 4.92 -2.94 13.77
C ALA A 28 4.01 -4.18 13.89
N SER A 29 4.37 -5.30 13.25
CA SER A 29 3.59 -6.54 13.24
C SER A 29 3.92 -7.50 14.40
N HIS A 30 4.97 -7.23 15.18
CA HIS A 30 5.44 -8.14 16.24
C HIS A 30 4.59 -8.15 17.52
N SER A 31 3.72 -7.16 17.75
CA SER A 31 2.90 -7.03 18.98
C SER A 31 1.48 -7.61 18.87
N GLY A 32 1.18 -8.37 17.81
CA GLY A 32 -0.14 -8.93 17.54
C GLY A 32 -0.82 -8.19 16.38
N GLY A 33 -0.47 -8.59 15.16
CA GLY A 33 -1.04 -8.03 13.93
C GLY A 33 -2.46 -8.54 13.63
N PHE A 34 -2.94 -8.24 12.43
CA PHE A 34 -4.25 -8.66 11.95
C PHE A 34 -4.49 -10.19 12.06
N ALA A 35 -3.43 -10.99 11.89
CA ALA A 35 -3.48 -12.45 12.01
C ALA A 35 -3.67 -12.96 13.45
N SER A 36 -3.38 -12.13 14.46
CA SER A 36 -3.53 -12.48 15.88
C SER A 36 -4.82 -11.93 16.50
N MET A 37 -5.67 -11.26 15.71
CA MET A 37 -6.98 -10.78 16.16
C MET A 37 -8.01 -11.90 16.22
N ASP A 38 -9.09 -11.65 16.96
CA ASP A 38 -10.29 -12.50 16.95
C ASP A 38 -10.85 -12.68 15.52
N PRO A 39 -11.27 -13.90 15.11
CA PRO A 39 -11.75 -14.17 13.75
C PRO A 39 -12.97 -13.33 13.32
N ASP A 40 -13.89 -13.03 14.23
CA ASP A 40 -15.09 -12.26 13.89
C ASP A 40 -14.72 -10.79 13.68
N LYS A 41 -13.82 -10.26 14.51
CA LYS A 41 -13.24 -8.93 14.32
C LYS A 41 -12.45 -8.83 13.01
N GLN A 42 -11.69 -9.88 12.67
CA GLN A 42 -10.95 -9.96 11.42
C GLN A 42 -11.88 -9.89 10.21
N ARG A 43 -13.00 -10.63 10.25
CA ARG A 43 -14.04 -10.64 9.21
C ARG A 43 -14.70 -9.27 9.04
N ASP A 44 -15.05 -8.60 10.14
CA ASP A 44 -15.66 -7.27 10.09
C ASP A 44 -14.72 -6.24 9.43
N ILE A 45 -13.44 -6.23 9.82
CA ILE A 45 -12.43 -5.35 9.22
C ILE A 45 -12.22 -5.67 7.73
N ALA A 46 -12.10 -6.95 7.37
CA ALA A 46 -11.97 -7.37 5.98
C ALA A 46 -13.19 -6.98 5.13
N SER A 47 -14.40 -7.14 5.68
CA SER A 47 -15.66 -6.76 5.03
C SER A 47 -15.71 -5.25 4.78
N LYS A 48 -15.40 -4.43 5.79
CA LYS A 48 -15.30 -2.97 5.66
C LYS A 48 -14.27 -2.55 4.62
N GLY A 49 -13.11 -3.21 4.60
CA GLY A 49 -12.08 -2.98 3.59
C GLY A 49 -12.55 -3.32 2.18
N GLY A 50 -13.29 -4.42 2.02
CA GLY A 50 -13.90 -4.82 0.75
C GLY A 50 -14.97 -3.85 0.26
N GLN A 51 -15.83 -3.35 1.16
CA GLN A 51 -16.87 -2.37 0.85
C GLN A 51 -16.32 -0.99 0.51
N ALA A 52 -15.26 -0.55 1.21
CA ALA A 52 -14.59 0.71 0.94
C ALA A 52 -13.70 0.65 -0.32
N SER A 53 -13.29 -0.55 -0.72
CA SER A 53 -12.54 -0.75 -1.96
C SER A 53 -13.47 -0.64 -3.17
N SER A 54 -13.13 0.22 -4.12
CA SER A 54 -13.86 0.32 -5.40
C SER A 54 -13.58 -0.85 -6.36
N GLY A 55 -13.03 -1.96 -5.86
CA GLY A 55 -12.59 -3.10 -6.64
C GLY A 55 -11.08 -3.10 -6.92
N SER A 56 -10.61 -4.16 -7.59
CA SER A 56 -9.23 -4.26 -8.06
C SER A 56 -8.99 -3.30 -9.22
N PHE A 57 -7.79 -2.72 -9.28
CA PHE A 57 -7.39 -1.90 -10.42
C PHE A 57 -6.92 -2.81 -11.56
N GLU A 58 -7.54 -2.69 -12.73
CA GLU A 58 -6.98 -3.30 -13.94
C GLU A 58 -5.62 -2.65 -14.24
N LYS A 59 -4.63 -3.49 -14.55
CA LYS A 59 -3.28 -3.04 -14.88
C LYS A 59 -3.33 -2.09 -16.07
N GLY A 60 -2.87 -0.86 -15.87
CA GLY A 60 -2.84 0.17 -16.92
C GLY A 60 -4.14 0.96 -17.09
N SER A 61 -5.19 0.67 -16.30
CA SER A 61 -6.38 1.53 -16.25
C SER A 61 -6.02 2.94 -15.79
N GLU A 62 -6.79 3.93 -16.25
CA GLU A 62 -6.63 5.32 -15.80
C GLU A 62 -6.77 5.44 -14.28
N ARG A 63 -7.67 4.65 -13.69
CA ARG A 63 -7.84 4.59 -12.23
C ARG A 63 -6.57 4.11 -11.51
N ALA A 64 -5.88 3.10 -12.05
CA ALA A 64 -4.61 2.62 -11.51
C ALA A 64 -3.51 3.69 -11.62
N LYS A 65 -3.46 4.39 -12.75
CA LYS A 65 -2.50 5.48 -12.99
C LYS A 65 -2.74 6.65 -12.05
N GLU A 66 -4.01 7.07 -11.87
CA GLU A 66 -4.40 8.15 -10.98
C GLU A 66 -4.13 7.79 -9.52
N ALA A 67 -4.50 6.59 -9.07
CA ALA A 67 -4.21 6.12 -7.72
C ALA A 67 -2.69 6.04 -7.45
N GLY A 68 -1.92 5.54 -8.43
CA GLY A 68 -0.46 5.50 -8.35
C GLY A 68 0.17 6.89 -8.32
N ALA A 69 -0.30 7.81 -9.18
CA ALA A 69 0.16 9.19 -9.24
C ALA A 69 -0.15 9.92 -7.93
N LYS A 70 -1.37 9.78 -7.39
CA LYS A 70 -1.76 10.34 -6.09
C LYS A 70 -0.94 9.75 -4.95
N GLY A 71 -0.68 8.43 -4.97
CA GLY A 71 0.09 7.74 -3.95
C GLY A 71 1.57 8.14 -3.87
N GLY A 72 2.16 8.59 -4.97
CA GLY A 72 3.53 9.11 -4.99
C GLY A 72 3.64 10.62 -5.25
N SER A 73 2.51 11.34 -5.20
CA SER A 73 2.51 12.79 -5.06
C SER A 73 2.69 13.12 -3.58
N LYS A 74 3.94 13.22 -3.14
CA LYS A 74 4.30 13.69 -1.80
C LYS A 74 5.57 14.51 -1.87
#